data_AF-A0A6A5SQQ3-F1
#
_entry.id   AF-A0A6A5SQQ3-F1
#
_cell.length_a   1.000
_cell.length_b   1.000
_cell.length_c   1.000
_cell.angle_alpha   90.00
_cell.angle_beta   90.00
_cell.angle_gamma   90.00
#
_symmetry.space_group_name_H-M   'P 1'
#
loop_
_entity.id
_entity.type
_entity.pdbx_description
1 polymer ?
#
loop_
_entity_poly.entity_id
_entity_poly.type
_entity_poly.pdbx_seq_one_letter_code
_entity_poly.pdbx_strand_id
1 'polypeptide(L)'
;MPPPRIPQSLLAQFGQLSLSAARPRFCLPNRQSLTPPTLKSSLRLFSSTPTTLNYLAPKAGESRKSRKGRCRVPTGGSTRGTTIVWGDYGIRMRDHDRRISSQQLRIAEETIRKRLRGMKFRLYMRIAANIGVYTSGNDVRMGKGKGSFDRWTARVAVSKIIYEIQGDLHEQVVRDAFRLAANKLPGLYEFVKKGDPAVMGTTKVGSNGMTAEDLKRPRKKLGVEETAARLPAAGTEVAPVARV
;
A
#
# COMPACT_ATOMS: atom_id res chain seq x y z
N MET A 1 12.72 56.43 60.21
CA MET A 1 13.22 55.31 61.02
C MET A 1 13.67 54.19 60.09
N PRO A 2 14.91 53.68 60.18
CA PRO A 2 15.29 52.43 59.51
C PRO A 2 14.84 51.20 60.32
N PRO A 3 14.62 50.03 59.69
CA PRO A 3 14.25 48.80 60.39
C PRO A 3 15.43 48.18 61.17
N PRO A 4 15.16 47.39 62.24
CA PRO A 4 16.20 46.84 63.11
C PRO A 4 17.06 45.76 62.44
N ARG A 5 18.36 45.75 62.75
CA ARG A 5 19.32 44.73 62.31
C ARG A 5 19.20 43.48 63.17
N ILE A 6 18.88 42.34 62.55
CA ILE A 6 18.90 41.02 63.18
C ILE A 6 20.35 40.52 63.21
N PRO A 7 20.90 40.05 64.34
CA PRO A 7 22.22 39.42 64.38
C PRO A 7 22.19 38.08 63.63
N GLN A 8 23.19 37.86 62.78
CA GLN A 8 23.34 36.63 62.02
C GLN A 8 23.40 35.43 62.97
N SER A 9 22.46 34.50 62.79
CA SER A 9 22.37 33.27 63.54
C SER A 9 23.56 32.35 63.24
N LEU A 10 23.87 31.51 64.22
CA LEU A 10 24.89 30.45 64.30
C LEU A 10 24.96 29.48 63.10
N LEU A 11 24.05 29.60 62.12
CA LEU A 11 24.00 28.82 60.88
C LEU A 11 25.03 29.22 59.83
N ALA A 12 25.68 30.39 59.96
CA ALA A 12 26.78 30.79 59.07
C ALA A 12 28.12 30.09 59.37
N GLN A 13 28.23 29.34 60.48
CA GLN A 13 29.52 28.82 60.97
C GLN A 13 29.82 27.35 60.58
N PHE A 14 28.92 26.68 59.85
CA PHE A 14 29.14 25.29 59.39
C PHE A 14 29.48 25.15 57.89
N GLY A 15 29.77 26.25 57.20
CA GLY A 15 30.04 26.26 55.75
C GLY A 15 31.45 25.80 55.33
N GLN A 16 32.34 25.39 56.24
CA GLN A 16 33.74 25.05 55.90
C GLN A 16 34.26 23.73 56.51
N LEU A 17 33.42 22.70 56.61
CA LEU A 17 33.92 21.34 56.90
C LEU A 17 33.77 20.44 55.68
N SER A 18 34.80 20.45 54.82
CA SER A 18 35.01 19.43 53.78
C SER A 18 35.92 18.35 54.36
N LEU A 19 35.38 17.15 54.61
CA LEU A 19 36.16 15.95 54.91
C LEU A 19 36.92 15.50 53.65
N SER A 20 38.15 15.97 53.51
CA SER A 20 39.10 15.43 52.53
C SER A 20 39.55 14.05 52.98
N ALA A 21 39.02 12.99 52.37
CA ALA A 21 39.57 11.65 52.49
C ALA A 21 40.93 11.59 51.76
N ALA A 22 42.02 11.67 52.51
CA ALA A 22 43.36 11.39 52.01
C ALA A 22 43.44 9.90 51.62
N ARG A 23 43.49 9.60 50.32
CA ARG A 23 43.90 8.29 49.81
C ARG A 23 45.41 8.32 49.50
N PRO A 24 46.16 7.25 49.81
CA PRO A 24 47.59 7.20 49.52
C PRO A 24 47.82 7.21 48.01
N ARG A 25 48.73 8.06 47.53
CA ARG A 25 49.17 8.07 46.14
C ARG A 25 50.13 6.89 45.93
N PHE A 26 49.61 5.80 45.37
CA PHE A 26 50.48 4.82 44.72
C PHE A 26 50.97 5.43 43.40
N CYS A 27 52.28 5.71 43.33
CA CYS A 27 52.96 5.99 42.07
C CYS A 27 52.95 4.69 41.23
N LEU A 28 51.98 4.57 40.34
CA LEU A 28 52.03 3.58 39.27
C LEU A 28 53.02 4.07 38.21
N PRO A 29 53.91 3.20 37.68
CA PRO A 29 54.78 3.59 36.59
C PRO A 29 53.93 3.97 35.38
N ASN A 30 54.40 4.98 34.64
CA ASN A 30 53.87 5.45 33.38
C ASN A 30 53.64 4.28 32.42
N ARG A 31 52.45 3.68 32.47
CA ARG A 31 52.02 2.67 31.52
C ARG A 31 51.50 3.45 30.33
N GLN A 32 52.35 3.62 29.33
CA GLN A 32 51.94 4.07 27.99
C GLN A 32 50.67 3.30 27.65
N SER A 33 49.56 4.02 27.53
CA SER A 33 48.33 3.45 27.04
C SER A 33 48.58 3.09 25.58
N LEU A 34 48.95 1.84 25.34
CA LEU A 34 48.83 1.21 24.04
C LEU A 34 47.33 1.17 23.74
N THR A 35 46.78 2.29 23.26
CA THR A 35 45.51 2.28 22.56
C THR A 35 45.72 1.30 21.42
N PRO A 36 45.02 0.16 21.37
CA PRO A 36 45.08 -0.66 20.17
C PRO A 36 44.70 0.26 19.02
N PRO A 37 45.42 0.23 17.89
CA PRO A 37 44.94 0.95 16.73
C PRO A 37 43.51 0.46 16.51
N THR A 38 42.56 1.38 16.56
CA THR A 38 41.22 1.11 16.05
C THR A 38 41.45 0.85 14.57
N LEU A 39 41.72 -0.41 14.24
CA LEU A 39 41.59 -0.92 12.90
C LEU A 39 40.16 -0.56 12.56
N LYS A 40 40.00 0.52 11.79
CA LYS A 40 38.80 0.76 11.02
C LYS A 40 38.67 -0.53 10.24
N SER A 41 37.81 -1.42 10.69
CA SER A 41 37.45 -2.60 9.95
C SER A 41 36.76 -2.06 8.71
N SER A 42 37.55 -1.78 7.69
CA SER A 42 37.12 -1.63 6.31
C SER A 42 36.71 -3.01 5.81
N LEU A 43 35.84 -3.68 6.56
CA LEU A 43 35.07 -4.79 6.06
C LEU A 43 34.00 -4.13 5.19
N ARG A 44 34.37 -3.86 3.94
CA ARG A 44 33.37 -3.92 2.89
C ARG A 44 32.81 -5.33 3.00
N LEU A 45 31.57 -5.47 3.48
CA LEU A 45 30.84 -6.71 3.31
C LEU A 45 30.66 -6.90 1.81
N PHE A 46 31.64 -7.50 1.14
CA PHE A 46 31.45 -8.14 -0.15
C PHE A 46 30.55 -9.34 0.13
N SER A 47 29.26 -9.08 0.22
CA SER A 47 28.26 -10.13 0.20
C SER A 47 28.20 -10.63 -1.24
N SER A 48 28.71 -11.83 -1.48
CA SER A 48 28.65 -12.49 -2.78
C SER A 48 27.23 -12.93 -3.15
N THR A 49 26.27 -12.84 -2.22
CA THR A 49 24.88 -13.16 -2.51
C THR A 49 24.24 -12.02 -3.31
N PRO A 50 23.76 -12.28 -4.54
CA PRO A 50 23.04 -11.26 -5.29
C PRO A 50 21.78 -10.88 -4.50
N THR A 51 21.57 -9.57 -4.30
CA THR A 51 20.33 -9.09 -3.66
C THR A 51 19.15 -9.61 -4.48
N THR A 52 18.30 -10.44 -3.86
CA THR A 52 17.13 -10.98 -4.53
C THR A 52 16.20 -9.83 -4.91
N LEU A 53 15.95 -9.68 -6.21
CA LEU A 53 15.04 -8.66 -6.70
C LEU A 53 13.63 -8.97 -6.20
N ASN A 54 13.00 -7.99 -5.54
CA ASN A 54 11.70 -8.15 -4.94
C ASN A 54 10.73 -7.11 -5.54
N TYR A 55 9.51 -7.54 -5.90
CA TYR A 55 8.46 -6.64 -6.40
C TYR A 55 7.94 -5.65 -5.33
N LEU A 56 8.27 -5.89 -4.05
CA LEU A 56 7.87 -5.07 -2.92
C LEU A 56 8.74 -3.82 -2.71
N ALA A 57 9.92 -3.75 -3.34
CA ALA A 57 10.83 -2.60 -3.25
C ALA A 57 11.70 -2.48 -4.52
N PRO A 58 11.86 -1.28 -5.09
CA PRO A 58 12.71 -1.07 -6.25
C PRO A 58 14.20 -1.23 -5.90
N LYS A 59 14.98 -1.85 -6.80
CA LYS A 59 16.41 -2.12 -6.62
C LYS A 59 17.23 -0.87 -6.28
N ALA A 60 16.99 0.22 -7.01
CA ALA A 60 17.77 1.46 -6.91
C ALA A 60 17.18 2.48 -5.90
N GLY A 61 16.07 2.15 -5.24
CA GLY A 61 15.34 3.11 -4.41
C GLY A 61 14.77 4.30 -5.20
N GLU A 62 14.39 5.37 -4.50
CA GLU A 62 13.97 6.63 -5.09
C GLU A 62 15.09 7.68 -4.97
N SER A 63 15.48 8.29 -6.09
CA SER A 63 16.48 9.40 -6.11
C SER A 63 15.98 10.66 -5.38
N ARG A 64 14.66 10.92 -5.40
CA ARG A 64 14.03 12.06 -4.75
C ARG A 64 12.70 11.65 -4.13
N LYS A 65 12.33 12.27 -3.00
CA LYS A 65 11.08 11.97 -2.29
C LYS A 65 9.85 12.14 -3.20
N SER A 66 9.13 11.05 -3.52
CA SER A 66 7.90 11.05 -4.34
C SER A 66 6.73 11.86 -3.80
N ARG A 67 6.05 12.65 -4.65
CA ARG A 67 4.80 13.34 -4.29
C ARG A 67 3.65 12.33 -4.07
N LYS A 68 2.63 12.70 -3.27
CA LYS A 68 1.49 11.83 -2.94
C LYS A 68 0.77 11.32 -4.21
N GLY A 69 0.44 12.21 -5.15
CA GLY A 69 -0.29 11.86 -6.37
C GLY A 69 -1.68 11.25 -6.09
N ARG A 70 -2.30 10.66 -7.13
CA ARG A 70 -3.56 9.90 -7.05
C ARG A 70 -3.44 8.60 -7.83
N CYS A 71 -4.28 7.63 -7.50
CA CYS A 71 -4.41 6.42 -8.30
C CYS A 71 -5.06 6.75 -9.65
N ARG A 72 -4.81 5.91 -10.65
CA ARG A 72 -5.31 6.13 -12.01
C ARG A 72 -6.77 5.70 -12.10
N VAL A 73 -7.63 6.60 -12.54
CA VAL A 73 -9.03 6.31 -12.89
C VAL A 73 -9.16 6.27 -14.41
N PRO A 74 -9.44 5.12 -15.04
CA PRO A 74 -9.44 4.98 -16.49
C PRO A 74 -10.77 5.43 -17.12
N THR A 75 -11.00 6.74 -17.26
CA THR A 75 -12.22 7.27 -17.90
C THR A 75 -12.31 6.94 -19.40
N GLY A 76 -11.18 6.83 -20.10
CA GLY A 76 -11.13 6.52 -21.54
C GLY A 76 -11.36 5.05 -21.90
N GLY A 77 -11.87 4.24 -20.97
CA GLY A 77 -12.20 2.84 -21.23
C GLY A 77 -11.01 1.88 -21.33
N SER A 78 -9.96 2.10 -20.53
CA SER A 78 -8.78 1.22 -20.53
C SER A 78 -9.05 -0.10 -19.81
N THR A 79 -8.89 -1.22 -20.52
CA THR A 79 -8.98 -2.59 -19.98
C THR A 79 -7.64 -3.18 -19.51
N ARG A 80 -6.55 -2.39 -19.56
CA ARG A 80 -5.19 -2.86 -19.23
C ARG A 80 -5.09 -3.40 -17.81
N GLY A 81 -4.66 -4.67 -17.70
CA GLY A 81 -4.45 -5.33 -16.41
C GLY A 81 -5.72 -5.78 -15.70
N THR A 82 -6.86 -5.80 -16.41
CA THR A 82 -8.14 -6.31 -15.89
C THR A 82 -8.41 -7.77 -16.22
N THR A 83 -7.60 -8.34 -17.13
CA THR A 83 -7.64 -9.74 -17.58
C THR A 83 -6.41 -10.51 -17.09
N ILE A 84 -6.62 -11.82 -16.93
CA ILE A 84 -5.56 -12.77 -16.59
C ILE A 84 -4.68 -12.98 -17.82
N VAL A 85 -3.36 -12.91 -17.64
CA VAL A 85 -2.40 -13.03 -18.76
C VAL A 85 -1.52 -14.27 -18.62
N TRP A 86 -1.00 -14.54 -17.42
CA TRP A 86 -0.02 -15.61 -17.22
C TRP A 86 -0.65 -16.85 -16.58
N GLY A 87 -1.41 -16.66 -15.50
CA GLY A 87 -2.02 -17.75 -14.74
C GLY A 87 -3.35 -18.26 -15.31
N ASP A 88 -3.97 -19.16 -14.55
CA ASP A 88 -5.29 -19.75 -14.82
C ASP A 88 -6.36 -19.07 -13.96
N TYR A 89 -5.98 -18.67 -12.74
CA TYR A 89 -6.85 -18.00 -11.77
C TYR A 89 -6.19 -16.72 -11.25
N GLY A 90 -7.00 -15.77 -10.80
CA GLY A 90 -6.48 -14.52 -10.26
C GLY A 90 -7.44 -13.83 -9.30
N ILE A 91 -6.88 -12.84 -8.60
CA ILE A 91 -7.62 -11.95 -7.70
C ILE A 91 -7.63 -10.54 -8.26
N ARG A 92 -8.83 -10.01 -8.47
CA ARG A 92 -9.09 -8.70 -9.07
C ARG A 92 -9.76 -7.76 -8.08
N MET A 93 -9.35 -6.51 -8.05
CA MET A 93 -9.98 -5.48 -7.20
C MET A 93 -11.38 -5.15 -7.75
N ARG A 94 -12.43 -5.35 -6.96
CA ARG A 94 -13.82 -5.07 -7.39
C ARG A 94 -14.32 -3.69 -6.94
N ASP A 95 -13.80 -3.22 -5.81
CA ASP A 95 -14.22 -1.98 -5.15
C ASP A 95 -13.60 -0.74 -5.83
N HIS A 96 -12.96 0.15 -5.07
CA HIS A 96 -12.41 1.41 -5.52
C HIS A 96 -10.89 1.34 -5.72
N ASP A 97 -10.30 2.25 -6.49
CA ASP A 97 -8.86 2.40 -6.60
C ASP A 97 -8.23 2.80 -5.25
N ARG A 98 -7.12 2.16 -4.91
CA ARG A 98 -6.47 2.31 -3.60
C ARG A 98 -4.95 2.24 -3.73
N ARG A 99 -4.26 2.78 -2.73
CA ARG A 99 -2.81 2.63 -2.56
C ARG A 99 -2.57 1.49 -1.60
N ILE A 100 -2.01 0.39 -2.10
CA ILE A 100 -1.75 -0.80 -1.29
C ILE A 100 -0.31 -0.74 -0.80
N SER A 101 -0.08 -0.97 0.49
CA SER A 101 1.29 -0.99 1.03
C SER A 101 2.01 -2.27 0.63
N SER A 102 3.34 -2.20 0.55
CA SER A 102 4.17 -3.40 0.31
C SER A 102 3.97 -4.46 1.40
N GLN A 103 3.75 -4.06 2.65
CA GLN A 103 3.46 -4.98 3.75
C GLN A 103 2.15 -5.74 3.53
N GLN A 104 1.08 -5.06 3.10
CA GLN A 104 -0.20 -5.72 2.81
C GLN A 104 -0.08 -6.72 1.66
N LEU A 105 0.68 -6.37 0.61
CA LEU A 105 0.97 -7.29 -0.50
C LEU A 105 1.75 -8.50 0.00
N ARG A 106 2.78 -8.30 0.81
CA ARG A 106 3.54 -9.41 1.40
C ARG A 106 2.65 -10.34 2.23
N ILE A 107 1.79 -9.79 3.09
CA ILE A 107 0.86 -10.57 3.93
C ILE A 107 -0.12 -11.37 3.05
N ALA A 108 -0.65 -10.77 1.99
CA ALA A 108 -1.56 -11.44 1.07
C ALA A 108 -0.85 -12.59 0.32
N GLU A 109 0.36 -12.35 -0.19
CA GLU A 109 1.19 -13.37 -0.82
C GLU A 109 1.50 -14.53 0.14
N GLU A 110 1.93 -14.22 1.36
CA GLU A 110 2.23 -15.22 2.38
C GLU A 110 0.99 -16.04 2.74
N THR A 111 -0.18 -15.40 2.81
CA THR A 111 -1.46 -16.07 3.06
C THR A 111 -1.78 -17.08 1.95
N ILE A 112 -1.60 -16.70 0.68
CA ILE A 112 -1.79 -17.59 -0.47
C ILE A 112 -0.81 -18.77 -0.39
N ARG A 113 0.48 -18.49 -0.19
CA ARG A 113 1.53 -19.51 -0.11
C ARG A 113 1.29 -20.48 1.05
N LYS A 114 0.82 -19.98 2.19
CA LYS A 114 0.48 -20.80 3.36
C LYS A 114 -0.71 -21.70 3.08
N ARG A 115 -1.76 -21.21 2.42
CA ARG A 115 -2.96 -21.99 2.11
C ARG A 115 -2.71 -23.08 1.07
N LEU A 116 -1.80 -22.84 0.13
CA LEU A 116 -1.41 -23.75 -0.95
C LEU A 116 -0.13 -24.55 -0.63
N ARG A 117 0.30 -24.57 0.63
CA ARG A 117 1.52 -25.27 1.04
C ARG A 117 1.43 -26.75 0.69
N GLY A 118 2.48 -27.29 0.06
CA GLY A 118 2.55 -28.69 -0.36
C GLY A 118 1.97 -28.97 -1.75
N MET A 119 1.37 -27.97 -2.41
CA MET A 119 0.87 -28.09 -3.78
C MET A 119 1.86 -27.52 -4.79
N LYS A 120 1.82 -28.01 -6.04
CA LYS A 120 2.65 -27.50 -7.13
C LYS A 120 1.95 -26.32 -7.81
N PHE A 121 2.43 -25.11 -7.56
CA PHE A 121 1.87 -23.90 -8.18
C PHE A 121 2.94 -22.83 -8.42
N ARG A 122 2.63 -21.93 -9.34
CA ARG A 122 3.41 -20.71 -9.61
C ARG A 122 2.52 -19.51 -9.33
N LEU A 123 3.00 -18.61 -8.48
CA LEU A 123 2.33 -17.36 -8.16
C LEU A 123 2.98 -16.22 -8.95
N TYR A 124 2.17 -15.45 -9.66
CA TYR A 124 2.60 -14.26 -10.38
C TYR A 124 2.07 -12.99 -9.72
N MET A 125 2.94 -12.01 -9.55
CA MET A 125 2.61 -10.70 -9.02
C MET A 125 2.42 -9.74 -10.20
N ARG A 126 1.19 -9.27 -10.41
CA ARG A 126 0.84 -8.35 -11.53
C ARG A 126 1.20 -6.90 -11.24
N ILE A 127 1.43 -6.57 -9.97
CA ILE A 127 1.75 -5.22 -9.52
C ILE A 127 3.07 -5.19 -8.76
N ALA A 128 3.75 -4.05 -8.77
CA ALA A 128 4.96 -3.80 -8.01
C ALA A 128 4.78 -2.55 -7.14
N ALA A 129 5.37 -2.56 -5.94
CA ALA A 129 5.38 -1.43 -5.03
C ALA A 129 6.57 -0.53 -5.35
N ASN A 130 6.35 0.40 -6.28
CA ASN A 130 7.39 1.25 -6.85
C ASN A 130 7.37 2.70 -6.36
N ILE A 131 6.42 3.07 -5.50
CA ILE A 131 6.26 4.45 -5.01
C ILE A 131 6.59 4.52 -3.53
N GLY A 132 7.50 5.42 -3.15
CA GLY A 132 7.84 5.74 -1.77
C GLY A 132 6.79 6.62 -1.12
N VAL A 133 6.35 6.22 0.08
CA VAL A 133 5.51 7.03 0.97
C VAL A 133 6.41 7.65 2.02
N TYR A 134 6.23 8.96 2.22
CA TYR A 134 6.97 9.73 3.21
C TYR A 134 5.96 10.35 4.18
N THR A 135 6.14 10.06 5.46
CA THR A 135 5.20 10.43 6.52
C THR A 135 5.92 11.36 7.50
N SER A 136 5.28 12.48 7.88
CA SER A 136 5.77 13.29 8.99
C SER A 136 5.34 12.63 10.30
N GLY A 137 6.16 12.73 11.34
CA GLY A 137 5.78 12.22 12.66
C GLY A 137 4.48 12.88 13.14
N ASN A 138 3.62 12.10 13.79
CA ASN A 138 2.34 12.57 14.31
C ASN A 138 2.52 13.72 15.33
N ASP A 139 3.63 13.73 16.05
CA ASP A 139 3.93 14.71 17.09
C ASP A 139 4.47 16.04 16.54
N VAL A 140 4.79 16.11 15.24
CA VAL A 140 5.42 17.27 14.61
C VAL A 140 4.37 18.22 14.03
N ARG A 141 4.46 19.51 14.38
CA ARG A 141 3.60 20.56 13.81
C ARG A 141 3.82 20.72 12.30
N MET A 142 2.78 21.21 11.62
CA MET A 142 2.79 21.47 10.18
C MET A 142 3.86 22.51 9.80
N GLY A 143 4.43 22.39 8.58
CA GLY A 143 5.28 23.42 7.98
C GLY A 143 6.79 23.17 7.98
N LYS A 144 7.31 22.13 8.64
CA LYS A 144 8.76 21.83 8.71
C LYS A 144 9.32 21.03 7.52
N GLY A 145 8.69 21.17 6.35
CA GLY A 145 9.05 20.41 5.14
C GLY A 145 8.49 18.98 5.12
N LYS A 146 9.12 18.11 4.33
CA LYS A 146 8.62 16.76 4.04
C LYS A 146 9.28 15.70 4.93
N GLY A 147 8.46 14.81 5.50
CA GLY A 147 8.89 13.73 6.41
C GLY A 147 9.88 12.71 5.85
N SER A 148 10.22 11.73 6.68
CA SER A 148 11.12 10.61 6.36
C SER A 148 10.41 9.55 5.53
N PHE A 149 11.19 8.64 4.92
CA PHE A 149 10.65 7.49 4.21
C PHE A 149 9.98 6.54 5.20
N ASP A 150 8.80 6.03 4.85
CA ASP A 150 8.01 5.13 5.69
C ASP A 150 7.89 3.75 5.03
N ARG A 151 7.27 3.69 3.83
CA ARG A 151 7.03 2.42 3.15
C ARG A 151 6.90 2.55 1.63
N TRP A 152 7.05 1.43 0.94
CA TRP A 152 6.71 1.30 -0.47
C TRP A 152 5.21 1.04 -0.65
N THR A 153 4.64 1.58 -1.73
CA THR A 153 3.24 1.38 -2.08
C THR A 153 3.05 1.19 -3.58
N ALA A 154 2.01 0.45 -3.95
CA ALA A 154 1.52 0.32 -5.31
C ALA A 154 0.21 1.11 -5.48
N ARG A 155 0.09 1.90 -6.54
CA ARG A 155 -1.19 2.50 -6.96
C ARG A 155 -1.95 1.50 -7.81
N VAL A 156 -3.08 1.03 -7.32
CA VAL A 156 -3.91 0.04 -8.00
C VAL A 156 -5.20 0.71 -8.45
N ALA A 157 -5.50 0.58 -9.74
CA ALA A 157 -6.75 1.07 -10.33
C ALA A 157 -7.89 0.06 -10.09
N VAL A 158 -9.12 0.51 -10.25
CA VAL A 158 -10.32 -0.35 -10.22
C VAL A 158 -10.18 -1.50 -11.22
N SER A 159 -10.68 -2.68 -10.83
CA SER A 159 -10.69 -3.89 -11.67
C SER A 159 -9.33 -4.37 -12.13
N LYS A 160 -8.25 -3.96 -11.46
CA LYS A 160 -6.91 -4.45 -11.76
C LYS A 160 -6.64 -5.77 -11.02
N ILE A 161 -5.98 -6.69 -11.71
CA ILE A 161 -5.52 -7.96 -11.14
C ILE A 161 -4.25 -7.72 -10.32
N ILE A 162 -4.19 -8.33 -9.13
CA ILE A 162 -3.04 -8.22 -8.20
C ILE A 162 -2.16 -9.46 -8.28
N TYR A 163 -2.76 -10.64 -8.10
CA TYR A 163 -2.07 -11.92 -8.15
C TYR A 163 -2.73 -12.85 -9.17
N GLU A 164 -1.91 -13.69 -9.78
CA GLU A 164 -2.36 -14.81 -10.60
C GLU A 164 -1.68 -16.10 -10.12
N ILE A 165 -2.38 -17.21 -10.27
CA ILE A 165 -1.87 -18.53 -9.95
C ILE A 165 -2.00 -19.41 -11.19
N GLN A 166 -0.93 -20.16 -11.47
CA GLN A 166 -0.89 -21.22 -12.46
C GLN A 166 -0.50 -22.52 -11.76
N GLY A 167 -1.17 -23.61 -12.09
CA GLY A 167 -0.84 -24.92 -11.54
C GLY A 167 -2.01 -25.88 -11.57
N ASP A 168 -1.71 -27.16 -11.35
CA ASP A 168 -2.71 -28.21 -11.22
C ASP A 168 -3.37 -28.14 -9.83
N LEU A 169 -4.34 -27.23 -9.72
CA LEU A 169 -5.06 -26.93 -8.50
C LEU A 169 -6.56 -26.96 -8.75
N HIS A 170 -7.29 -27.60 -7.85
CA HIS A 170 -8.74 -27.55 -7.87
C HIS A 170 -9.24 -26.14 -7.55
N GLU A 171 -10.22 -25.66 -8.33
CA GLU A 171 -10.72 -24.29 -8.28
C GLU A 171 -11.13 -23.84 -6.86
N GLN A 172 -11.83 -24.70 -6.12
CA GLN A 172 -12.33 -24.35 -4.77
C GLN A 172 -11.19 -24.05 -3.79
N VAL A 173 -10.06 -24.75 -3.92
CA VAL A 173 -8.88 -24.53 -3.09
C VAL A 173 -8.26 -23.16 -3.39
N VAL A 174 -8.15 -22.82 -4.68
CA VAL A 174 -7.62 -21.53 -5.13
C VAL A 174 -8.54 -20.39 -4.72
N ARG A 175 -9.86 -20.59 -4.87
CA ARG A 175 -10.88 -19.63 -4.46
C ARG A 175 -10.82 -19.34 -2.96
N ASP A 176 -10.64 -20.36 -2.13
CA ASP A 176 -10.47 -20.19 -0.69
C ASP A 176 -9.15 -19.46 -0.34
N ALA A 177 -8.04 -19.79 -1.01
CA ALA A 177 -6.77 -19.09 -0.84
C ALA A 177 -6.88 -17.59 -1.16
N PHE A 178 -7.53 -17.24 -2.28
CA PHE A 178 -7.75 -15.85 -2.65
C PHE A 178 -8.75 -15.13 -1.75
N ARG A 179 -9.78 -15.82 -1.24
CA ARG A 179 -10.70 -15.26 -0.24
C ARG A 179 -9.96 -14.87 1.04
N LEU A 180 -9.08 -15.74 1.55
CA LEU A 180 -8.26 -15.44 2.73
C LEU A 180 -7.31 -14.25 2.48
N ALA A 181 -6.69 -14.20 1.30
CA ALA A 181 -5.82 -13.10 0.91
C ALA A 181 -6.58 -11.77 0.76
N ALA A 182 -7.78 -11.80 0.17
CA ALA A 182 -8.66 -10.65 0.01
C ALA A 182 -8.97 -9.98 1.36
N ASN A 183 -9.24 -10.79 2.39
CA ASN A 183 -9.51 -10.29 3.74
C ASN A 183 -8.31 -9.59 4.40
N LYS A 184 -7.09 -9.80 3.90
CA LYS A 184 -5.87 -9.12 4.38
C LYS A 184 -5.50 -7.90 3.55
N LEU A 185 -6.09 -7.75 2.37
CA LEU A 185 -5.87 -6.61 1.49
C LEU A 185 -6.92 -5.51 1.77
N PRO A 186 -6.58 -4.24 1.52
CA PRO A 186 -7.53 -3.14 1.67
C PRO A 186 -8.51 -3.08 0.49
N GLY A 187 -9.79 -3.37 0.73
CA GLY A 187 -10.87 -3.26 -0.24
C GLY A 187 -11.57 -4.59 -0.51
N LEU A 188 -12.49 -4.60 -1.47
CA LEU A 188 -13.18 -5.82 -1.89
C LEU A 188 -12.57 -6.37 -3.18
N TYR A 189 -12.42 -7.68 -3.21
CA TYR A 189 -11.80 -8.41 -4.30
C TYR A 189 -12.74 -9.48 -4.83
N GLU A 190 -12.59 -9.80 -6.11
CA GLU A 190 -13.29 -10.90 -6.76
C GLU A 190 -12.29 -11.92 -7.31
N PHE A 191 -12.74 -13.17 -7.34
CA PHE A 191 -12.06 -14.27 -8.02
C PHE A 191 -12.32 -14.20 -9.52
N VAL A 192 -11.28 -14.43 -10.33
CA VAL A 192 -11.35 -14.36 -11.80
C VAL A 192 -10.68 -15.59 -12.39
N LYS A 193 -11.24 -16.09 -13.49
CA LYS A 193 -10.70 -17.19 -14.29
C LYS A 193 -10.12 -16.69 -15.61
N LYS A 194 -9.19 -17.45 -16.17
CA LYS A 194 -8.67 -17.20 -17.51
C LYS A 194 -9.81 -17.36 -18.52
N GLY A 195 -9.93 -16.40 -19.43
CA GLY A 195 -11.05 -16.31 -20.37
C GLY A 195 -12.22 -15.45 -19.88
N ASP A 196 -12.25 -15.06 -18.60
CA ASP A 196 -13.25 -14.09 -18.13
C ASP A 196 -13.10 -12.76 -18.87
N PRO A 197 -14.22 -12.08 -19.19
CA PRO A 197 -14.20 -10.82 -19.90
C PRO A 197 -13.40 -9.74 -19.17
N ALA A 198 -12.75 -8.89 -19.97
CA ALA A 198 -12.09 -7.70 -19.49
C ALA A 198 -13.09 -6.74 -18.83
N VAL A 199 -12.62 -5.91 -17.91
CA VAL A 199 -13.47 -4.91 -17.26
C VAL A 199 -13.05 -3.52 -17.71
N MET A 200 -14.02 -2.74 -18.13
CA MET A 200 -13.88 -1.34 -18.46
C MET A 200 -14.49 -0.50 -17.33
N GLY A 201 -13.65 0.12 -16.51
CA GLY A 201 -14.10 0.80 -15.29
C GLY A 201 -14.67 -0.22 -14.30
N THR A 202 -16.00 -0.27 -14.17
CA THR A 202 -16.74 -1.25 -13.37
C THR A 202 -17.53 -2.25 -14.21
N THR A 203 -17.63 -2.04 -15.53
CA THR A 203 -18.47 -2.83 -16.43
C THR A 203 -17.67 -3.96 -17.09
N LYS A 204 -18.14 -5.21 -16.97
CA LYS A 204 -17.57 -6.38 -17.67
C LYS A 204 -17.92 -6.29 -19.16
N VAL A 205 -16.91 -6.21 -20.02
CA VAL A 205 -17.06 -6.11 -21.48
C VAL A 205 -17.30 -7.50 -22.05
N GLY A 206 -18.47 -7.74 -22.64
CA GLY A 206 -18.81 -9.01 -23.30
C GLY A 206 -19.75 -9.95 -22.53
N SER A 207 -20.00 -9.75 -21.22
CA SER A 207 -20.92 -10.62 -20.46
C SER A 207 -22.39 -10.48 -20.88
N ASN A 208 -22.80 -9.29 -21.34
CA ASN A 208 -24.19 -8.99 -21.74
C ASN A 208 -24.29 -8.55 -23.21
N GLY A 209 -23.37 -9.02 -24.07
CA GLY A 209 -23.23 -8.52 -25.44
C GLY A 209 -22.71 -7.08 -25.55
N MET A 210 -22.41 -6.41 -24.44
CA MET A 210 -21.83 -5.06 -24.42
C MET A 210 -20.40 -5.08 -24.93
N THR A 211 -20.17 -4.47 -26.09
CA THR A 211 -18.82 -4.28 -26.63
C THR A 211 -18.16 -3.02 -26.06
N ALA A 212 -16.83 -2.94 -26.18
CA ALA A 212 -16.08 -1.75 -25.78
C ALA A 212 -16.50 -0.50 -26.58
N GLU A 213 -17.00 -0.68 -27.79
CA GLU A 213 -17.50 0.42 -28.65
C GLU A 213 -18.85 0.92 -28.15
N ASP A 214 -19.74 0.02 -27.75
CA ASP A 214 -21.06 0.39 -27.21
C ASP A 214 -20.94 1.27 -25.96
N LEU A 215 -19.93 1.01 -25.11
CA LEU A 215 -19.67 1.83 -23.92
C LEU A 215 -19.14 3.23 -24.25
N LYS A 216 -18.55 3.42 -25.43
CA LYS A 216 -18.04 4.71 -25.90
C LYS A 216 -19.07 5.51 -26.69
N ARG A 217 -20.14 4.88 -27.15
CA ARG A 217 -21.20 5.57 -27.90
C ARG A 217 -21.88 6.61 -27.00
N PRO A 218 -22.13 7.83 -27.50
CA PRO A 218 -22.79 8.88 -26.72
C PRO A 218 -24.24 8.52 -26.37
N ARG A 219 -24.89 7.68 -27.19
CA ARG A 219 -26.24 7.16 -26.97
C ARG A 219 -26.18 5.66 -26.79
N LYS A 220 -26.73 5.15 -25.68
CA LYS A 220 -26.86 3.71 -25.42
C LYS A 220 -28.00 3.16 -26.27
N LYS A 221 -27.75 2.04 -26.96
CA LYS A 221 -28.81 1.25 -27.59
C LYS A 221 -29.52 0.49 -26.45
N LEU A 222 -30.75 0.90 -26.15
CA LEU A 222 -31.58 0.23 -25.15
C LEU A 222 -32.12 -1.08 -25.73
N GLY A 223 -32.50 -2.01 -24.85
CA GLY A 223 -33.26 -3.18 -25.26
C GLY A 223 -34.60 -2.77 -25.90
N VAL A 224 -35.19 -3.66 -26.72
CA VAL A 224 -36.51 -3.38 -27.34
C VAL A 224 -37.57 -3.12 -26.26
N GLU A 225 -37.53 -3.87 -25.16
CA GLU A 225 -38.43 -3.72 -24.02
C GLU A 225 -38.25 -2.38 -23.28
N GLU A 226 -37.00 -2.01 -22.97
CA GLU A 226 -36.68 -0.73 -22.34
C GLU A 226 -37.05 0.47 -23.23
N THR A 227 -36.95 0.29 -24.55
CA THR A 227 -37.34 1.29 -25.54
C THR A 227 -38.87 1.42 -25.60
N ALA A 228 -39.59 0.30 -25.62
CA ALA A 228 -41.05 0.24 -25.63
C ALA A 228 -41.64 0.86 -24.36
N ALA A 229 -41.06 0.62 -23.19
CA ALA A 229 -41.47 1.21 -21.92
C ALA A 229 -41.27 2.74 -21.85
N ARG A 230 -40.43 3.31 -22.73
CA ARG A 230 -40.13 4.74 -22.77
C ARG A 230 -40.98 5.51 -23.77
N LEU A 231 -41.63 4.80 -24.70
CA LEU A 231 -42.60 5.39 -25.61
C LEU A 231 -43.87 5.70 -24.81
N PRO A 232 -44.44 6.91 -24.93
CA PRO A 232 -45.75 7.17 -24.36
C PRO A 232 -46.75 6.16 -24.93
N ALA A 233 -47.61 5.59 -24.09
CA ALA A 233 -48.65 4.68 -24.54
C ALA A 233 -49.49 5.40 -25.61
N ALA A 234 -49.47 4.89 -26.84
CA ALA A 234 -50.30 5.39 -27.92
C ALA A 234 -51.76 5.03 -27.60
N GLY A 235 -52.43 5.88 -26.81
CA GLY A 235 -53.75 5.60 -26.29
C GLY A 235 -54.18 6.65 -25.27
N THR A 236 -54.35 7.89 -25.71
CA THR A 236 -55.34 8.78 -25.07
C THR A 236 -56.39 9.03 -26.14
N GLU A 237 -57.59 8.52 -25.88
CA GLU A 237 -58.79 8.80 -26.66
C GLU A 237 -58.84 10.29 -26.99
N VAL A 238 -58.95 10.60 -28.28
CA VAL A 238 -59.31 11.94 -28.73
C VAL A 238 -60.75 12.14 -28.25
N ALA A 239 -60.94 12.89 -27.16
CA ALA A 239 -62.27 13.28 -26.71
C ALA A 239 -63.00 13.95 -27.88
N PRO A 240 -64.26 13.58 -28.19
CA PRO A 240 -64.96 14.15 -29.32
C PRO A 240 -65.11 15.65 -29.12
N VAL A 241 -64.54 16.43 -30.03
CA VAL A 241 -64.75 17.88 -30.10
C VAL A 241 -66.24 18.11 -30.31
N ALA A 242 -66.93 18.59 -29.27
CA ALA A 242 -68.30 19.06 -29.40
C ALA A 242 -68.32 20.24 -30.36
N ARG A 243 -68.91 20.04 -31.55
CA ARG A 243 -69.21 21.13 -32.46
C ARG A 243 -70.32 21.98 -31.83
N VAL A 244 -70.03 23.28 -31.64
CA VAL A 244 -71.02 24.34 -31.44
C VAL A 244 -71.30 24.98 -32.79
#